data_AF-A0A7J5XAQ7-F1
#
_entry.id   AF-A0A7J5XAQ7-F1
#
_cell.length_a   1.000
_cell.length_b   1.000
_cell.length_c   1.000
_cell.angle_alpha   90.00
_cell.angle_beta   90.00
_cell.angle_gamma   90.00
#
_symmetry.space_group_name_H-M   'P 1'
#
loop_
_entity.id
_entity.type
_entity.pdbx_description
1 polymer ?
#
loop_
_entity_poly.entity_id
_entity_poly.type
_entity_poly.pdbx_seq_one_letter_code
_entity_poly.pdbx_strand_id
1 'polypeptide(L)'
;MANVNVSPSLTDPSFRLWHGRGIRCVKDLFKNGHFISFEQLKKDFNIPQSCFFRYLQIRSYVRTHFSLAAPQSTWIDDCLNMDPCDRGLETRITTDQAEAVAFSTLLARRLILFSWKKAAPPSHKRWVEEVMSHLKLEQLKHTTRGSIAKYYKVWQPFLSYFENEFSNIKTT
;
A
#
# COMPACT_ATOMS: atom_id res chain seq x y z
N MET A 1 -15.07 7.00 -16.01
CA MET A 1 -14.03 8.04 -15.97
C MET A 1 -14.58 9.18 -15.12
N ALA A 2 -14.04 9.39 -13.92
CA ALA A 2 -14.32 10.57 -13.12
C ALA A 2 -12.97 11.22 -12.81
N ASN A 3 -12.75 12.37 -13.44
CA ASN A 3 -11.62 13.24 -13.23
C ASN A 3 -11.82 13.90 -11.86
N VAL A 4 -11.21 13.34 -10.80
CA VAL A 4 -11.22 13.97 -9.48
C VAL A 4 -10.35 15.21 -9.59
N ASN A 5 -11.01 16.35 -9.72
CA ASN A 5 -10.37 17.65 -9.74
C ASN A 5 -9.83 17.94 -8.34
N VAL A 6 -8.58 17.55 -8.10
CA VAL A 6 -7.84 17.92 -6.89
C VAL A 6 -7.43 19.38 -7.07
N SER A 7 -8.24 20.30 -6.56
CA SER A 7 -7.87 21.71 -6.38
C SER A 7 -6.55 21.84 -5.59
N PRO A 8 -5.89 23.00 -5.67
CA PRO A 8 -4.63 23.32 -6.35
C PRO A 8 -3.34 22.83 -5.66
N SER A 9 -3.37 21.74 -4.89
CA SER A 9 -2.23 21.32 -4.05
C SER A 9 -1.16 20.49 -4.77
N LEU A 10 -1.46 19.91 -5.94
CA LEU A 10 -0.52 19.08 -6.71
C LEU A 10 0.48 19.86 -7.58
N THR A 11 0.28 21.17 -7.72
CA THR A 11 1.24 22.10 -8.35
C THR A 11 1.98 22.96 -7.32
N ASP A 12 1.96 22.58 -6.04
CA ASP A 12 2.73 23.33 -5.04
C ASP A 12 4.24 23.09 -5.24
N PRO A 13 5.03 24.16 -5.52
CA PRO A 13 6.48 24.04 -5.70
C PRO A 13 7.19 23.40 -4.51
N SER A 14 6.58 23.48 -3.31
CA SER A 14 7.12 22.89 -2.10
C SER A 14 7.09 21.38 -2.13
N PHE A 15 6.08 20.73 -2.71
CA PHE A 15 6.09 19.26 -2.81
C PHE A 15 7.14 18.76 -3.81
N ARG A 16 7.42 19.53 -4.87
CA ARG A 16 8.57 19.26 -5.75
C ARG A 16 9.90 19.44 -5.03
N LEU A 17 10.01 20.49 -4.21
CA LEU A 17 11.16 20.71 -3.35
C LEU A 17 11.35 19.54 -2.37
N TRP A 18 10.28 19.07 -1.74
CA TRP A 18 10.30 17.94 -0.81
C TRP A 18 10.73 16.65 -1.52
N HIS A 19 10.20 16.40 -2.72
CA HIS A 19 10.61 15.27 -3.56
C HIS A 19 12.11 15.34 -3.92
N GLY A 20 12.61 16.52 -4.31
CA GLY A 20 14.03 16.75 -4.58
C GLY A 20 14.94 16.61 -3.34
N ARG A 21 14.36 16.71 -2.14
CA ARG A 21 15.06 16.55 -0.85
C ARG A 21 14.94 15.14 -0.29
N GLY A 22 14.23 14.23 -0.98
CA GLY A 22 14.11 12.82 -0.61
C GLY A 22 12.76 12.41 0.00
N ILE A 23 11.83 13.34 0.22
CA ILE A 23 10.47 13.03 0.72
C ILE A 23 9.59 12.76 -0.50
N ARG A 24 9.47 11.49 -0.88
CA ARG A 24 8.72 11.06 -2.08
C ARG A 24 7.31 10.60 -1.76
N CYS A 25 7.10 10.15 -0.53
CA CYS A 25 5.80 9.66 -0.08
C CYS A 25 5.56 9.98 1.40
N VAL A 26 4.32 9.78 1.84
CA VAL A 26 3.91 10.00 3.23
C VAL A 26 4.68 9.11 4.21
N LYS A 27 5.10 7.90 3.80
CA LYS A 27 5.91 6.98 4.62
C LYS A 27 7.25 7.61 5.03
N ASP A 28 7.84 8.46 4.20
CA ASP A 28 9.10 9.15 4.49
C ASP A 28 8.96 10.18 5.63
N LEU A 29 7.72 10.51 6.01
CA LEU A 29 7.40 11.37 7.16
C LEU A 29 7.25 10.58 8.47
N PHE A 30 7.56 9.29 8.47
CA PHE A 30 7.58 8.46 9.67
C PHE A 30 9.00 7.96 9.96
N LYS A 31 9.39 8.01 11.23
CA LYS A 31 10.67 7.49 11.72
C LYS A 31 10.41 6.70 12.99
N ASN A 32 10.93 5.48 13.07
CA ASN A 32 10.71 4.54 14.17
C ASN A 32 9.21 4.32 14.50
N GLY A 33 8.35 4.35 13.47
CA GLY A 33 6.90 4.19 13.64
C GLY A 33 6.17 5.43 14.16
N HIS A 34 6.84 6.58 14.25
CA HIS A 34 6.25 7.82 14.73
C HIS A 34 6.29 8.88 13.63
N PHE A 35 5.21 9.65 13.48
CA PHE A 35 5.19 10.80 12.57
C PHE A 35 6.22 11.84 13.03
N ILE A 36 7.18 12.17 12.18
CA ILE A 36 8.29 13.04 12.56
C ILE A 36 7.81 14.48 12.83
N SER A 37 8.45 15.15 13.79
CA SER A 37 8.19 16.56 14.07
C SER A 37 8.73 17.43 12.93
N PHE A 38 8.20 18.64 12.80
CA PHE A 38 8.71 19.56 11.78
C PHE A 38 10.19 19.92 12.02
N GLU A 39 10.62 20.06 13.28
CA GLU A 39 12.02 20.31 13.61
C GLU A 39 12.94 19.17 13.14
N GLN A 40 12.50 17.92 13.31
CA GLN A 40 13.22 16.76 12.81
C GLN A 40 13.22 16.71 11.27
N LEU A 41 12.11 17.07 10.63
CA LEU A 41 11.99 17.15 9.17
C LEU A 41 12.97 18.18 8.59
N LYS A 42 13.10 19.35 9.23
CA LYS A 42 14.08 20.37 8.83
C LYS A 42 15.50 19.86 8.97
N LYS A 43 15.82 19.19 10.09
CA LYS A 43 17.15 18.65 10.37
C LYS A 43 17.54 17.55 9.38
N ASP A 44 16.64 16.62 9.12
CA ASP A 44 16.94 15.40 8.36
C ASP A 44 16.85 15.63 6.83
N PHE A 45 15.95 16.51 6.37
CA PHE A 45 15.70 16.76 4.94
C PHE A 45 15.96 18.19 4.49
N ASN A 46 16.58 19.02 5.33
CA ASN A 46 16.93 20.43 5.06
C ASN A 46 15.74 21.27 4.57
N ILE A 47 14.52 21.01 5.08
CA ILE A 47 13.28 21.67 4.63
C ILE A 47 13.20 23.10 5.17
N PRO A 48 12.80 24.11 4.36
CA PRO A 48 12.66 25.49 4.83
C PRO A 48 11.47 25.67 5.78
N GLN A 49 11.56 26.63 6.69
CA GLN A 49 10.48 26.97 7.63
C GLN A 49 9.16 27.35 6.93
N SER A 50 9.23 27.91 5.71
CA SER A 50 8.05 28.27 4.90
C SER A 50 7.17 27.08 4.51
N CYS A 51 7.64 25.84 4.69
CA CYS A 51 6.86 24.63 4.46
C CYS A 51 6.08 24.15 5.71
N PHE A 52 6.15 24.87 6.85
CA PHE A 52 5.48 24.46 8.10
C PHE A 52 3.97 24.27 7.94
N PHE A 53 3.29 25.18 7.25
CA PHE A 53 1.86 25.07 7.02
C PHE A 53 1.48 23.82 6.20
N ARG A 54 2.31 23.46 5.22
CA ARG A 54 2.12 22.25 4.38
C ARG A 54 2.38 20.97 5.17
N TYR A 55 3.37 21.01 6.06
CA TYR A 55 3.56 19.94 7.05
C TYR A 55 2.30 19.76 7.92
N LEU A 56 1.68 20.85 8.39
CA LEU A 56 0.42 20.77 9.15
C LEU A 56 -0.73 20.23 8.30
N GLN A 57 -0.83 20.63 7.03
CA GLN A 57 -1.82 20.09 6.10
C GLN A 57 -1.68 18.58 5.93
N ILE A 58 -0.46 18.10 5.65
CA ILE A 58 -0.20 16.65 5.54
C ILE A 58 -0.46 15.96 6.87
N ARG A 59 0.01 16.52 8.00
CA ARG A 59 -0.21 15.91 9.32
C ARG A 59 -1.69 15.81 9.67
N SER A 60 -2.48 16.83 9.35
CA SER A 60 -3.94 16.82 9.54
C SER A 60 -4.59 15.77 8.65
N TYR A 61 -4.21 15.73 7.37
CA TYR A 61 -4.68 14.74 6.41
C TYR A 61 -4.35 13.30 6.86
N VAL A 62 -3.10 13.06 7.24
CA VAL A 62 -2.61 11.79 7.79
C VAL A 62 -3.40 11.43 9.03
N ARG A 63 -3.63 12.36 9.97
CA ARG A 63 -4.45 12.08 11.16
C ARG A 63 -5.90 11.72 10.85
N THR A 64 -6.45 12.24 9.76
CA THR A 64 -7.88 12.11 9.43
C THR A 64 -8.15 10.86 8.60
N HIS A 65 -7.21 10.46 7.75
CA HIS A 65 -7.34 9.32 6.83
C HIS A 65 -6.48 8.11 7.20
N PHE A 66 -5.46 8.30 8.04
CA PHE A 66 -4.57 7.26 8.55
C PHE A 66 -4.54 7.33 10.09
N SER A 67 -4.22 6.22 10.75
CA SER A 67 -3.91 6.29 12.19
C SER A 67 -2.57 7.01 12.37
N LEU A 68 -2.46 7.92 13.35
CA LEU A 68 -1.17 8.54 13.73
C LEU A 68 -0.23 7.54 14.43
N ALA A 69 -0.77 6.41 14.87
CA ALA A 69 0.05 5.23 15.15
C ALA A 69 0.50 4.67 13.81
N ALA A 70 1.81 4.46 13.62
CA ALA A 70 2.30 3.91 12.36
C ALA A 70 1.46 2.71 11.93
N PRO A 71 1.16 2.58 10.63
CA PRO A 71 0.62 1.33 10.12
C PRO A 71 1.53 0.23 10.65
N GLN A 72 0.98 -0.71 11.40
CA GLN A 72 1.74 -1.87 11.86
C GLN A 72 2.40 -2.41 10.60
N SER A 73 3.74 -2.40 10.53
CA SER A 73 4.48 -2.84 9.36
C SER A 73 3.97 -4.24 9.05
N THR A 74 3.15 -4.34 8.01
CA THR A 74 2.61 -5.64 7.66
C THR A 74 3.77 -6.40 7.04
N TRP A 75 3.76 -7.72 7.16
CA TRP A 75 4.77 -8.55 6.48
C TRP A 75 4.83 -8.26 4.96
N ILE A 76 3.77 -7.67 4.38
CA ILE A 76 3.71 -7.20 2.99
C ILE A 76 4.66 -6.02 2.77
N ASP A 77 4.72 -5.05 3.69
CA ASP A 77 5.64 -3.92 3.61
C ASP A 77 7.09 -4.41 3.69
N ASP A 78 7.39 -5.35 4.58
CA ASP A 78 8.72 -5.96 4.67
C ASP A 78 9.07 -6.65 3.35
N CYS A 79 8.16 -7.47 2.78
CA CYS A 79 8.36 -8.10 1.47
C CYS A 79 8.64 -7.12 0.33
N LEU A 80 7.88 -6.03 0.22
CA LEU A 80 7.99 -5.08 -0.89
C LEU A 80 9.24 -4.21 -0.83
N ASN A 81 9.86 -4.08 0.34
CA ASN A 81 11.08 -3.28 0.55
C ASN A 81 12.36 -4.14 0.60
N MET A 82 12.26 -5.47 0.46
CA MET A 82 13.43 -6.37 0.46
C MET A 82 14.10 -6.39 -0.91
N ASP A 83 15.43 -6.41 -0.91
CA ASP A 83 16.21 -6.66 -2.12
C ASP A 83 15.92 -8.10 -2.61
N PRO A 84 15.47 -8.29 -3.86
CA PRO A 84 15.19 -9.61 -4.42
C PRO A 84 16.36 -10.60 -4.36
N CYS A 85 17.60 -10.12 -4.21
CA CYS A 85 18.80 -10.95 -4.11
C CYS A 85 19.20 -11.32 -2.68
N ASP A 86 18.52 -10.79 -1.65
CA ASP A 86 18.89 -11.08 -0.26
C ASP A 86 18.35 -12.45 0.18
N ARG A 87 19.27 -13.40 0.37
CA ARG A 87 18.98 -14.81 0.69
C ARG A 87 18.25 -15.02 2.05
N GLY A 88 18.04 -13.96 2.82
CA GLY A 88 17.32 -13.96 4.09
C GLY A 88 15.79 -14.11 3.99
N LEU A 89 15.22 -14.05 2.78
CA LEU A 89 13.78 -14.13 2.53
C LEU A 89 13.11 -15.35 3.19
N GLU A 90 13.78 -16.50 3.19
CA GLU A 90 13.23 -17.77 3.72
C GLU A 90 13.01 -17.75 5.24
N THR A 91 13.67 -16.85 5.97
CA THR A 91 13.59 -16.79 7.44
C THR A 91 12.50 -15.87 7.98
N ARG A 92 11.91 -15.00 7.14
CA ARG A 92 11.04 -13.90 7.59
C ARG A 92 9.60 -13.97 7.10
N ILE A 93 9.34 -14.67 5.99
CA ILE A 93 7.98 -14.97 5.54
C ILE A 93 7.63 -16.42 5.81
N THR A 94 6.45 -16.64 6.37
CA THR A 94 5.90 -17.98 6.55
C THR A 94 5.57 -18.61 5.19
N THR A 95 5.56 -19.94 5.11
CA THR A 95 5.17 -20.68 3.89
C THR A 95 3.82 -20.22 3.35
N ASP A 96 2.88 -19.94 4.25
CA ASP A 96 1.55 -19.43 3.92
C ASP A 96 1.59 -18.02 3.28
N GLN A 97 2.47 -17.13 3.74
CA GLN A 97 2.66 -15.80 3.15
C GLN A 97 3.32 -15.88 1.77
N ALA A 98 4.30 -16.78 1.61
CA ALA A 98 4.92 -17.03 0.32
C ALA A 98 3.90 -17.57 -0.71
N GLU A 99 3.00 -18.47 -0.29
CA GLU A 99 1.89 -18.96 -1.11
C GLU A 99 0.97 -17.81 -1.56
N ALA A 100 0.61 -16.91 -0.65
CA ALA A 100 -0.23 -15.74 -0.97
C ALA A 100 0.44 -14.78 -1.98
N VAL A 101 1.75 -14.52 -1.82
CA VAL A 101 2.53 -13.68 -2.75
C VAL A 101 2.66 -14.36 -4.12
N ALA A 102 3.00 -15.65 -4.16
CA ALA A 102 3.11 -16.40 -5.40
C ALA A 102 1.78 -16.42 -6.17
N PHE A 103 0.67 -16.64 -5.45
CA PHE A 103 -0.67 -16.67 -6.03
C PHE A 103 -1.11 -15.31 -6.59
N SER A 104 -0.96 -14.24 -5.81
CA SER A 104 -1.32 -12.88 -6.24
C SER A 104 -0.45 -12.39 -7.41
N THR A 105 0.85 -12.75 -7.42
CA THR A 105 1.78 -12.47 -8.53
C THR A 105 1.42 -13.26 -9.79
N LEU A 106 1.02 -14.52 -9.65
CA LEU A 106 0.55 -15.34 -10.76
C LEU A 106 -0.65 -14.70 -11.46
N LEU A 107 -1.63 -14.21 -10.68
CA LEU A 107 -2.81 -13.52 -11.22
C LEU A 107 -2.45 -12.18 -11.88
N ALA A 108 -1.50 -11.42 -11.31
CA ALA A 108 -0.98 -10.22 -11.95
C ALA A 108 -0.37 -10.51 -13.33
N ARG A 109 0.51 -11.54 -13.41
CA ARG A 109 1.11 -11.99 -14.67
C ARG A 109 0.07 -12.45 -15.67
N ARG A 110 -0.93 -13.23 -15.23
CA ARG A 110 -2.06 -13.66 -16.07
C ARG A 110 -2.79 -12.46 -16.68
N LEU A 111 -3.02 -11.40 -15.91
CA LEU A 111 -3.71 -10.20 -16.39
C LEU A 111 -2.91 -9.37 -17.36
N ILE A 112 -1.60 -9.25 -17.12
CA ILE A 112 -0.68 -8.62 -18.05
C ILE A 112 -0.70 -9.39 -19.38
N LEU A 113 -0.59 -10.72 -19.34
CA LEU A 113 -0.68 -11.56 -20.53
C LEU A 113 -2.05 -11.45 -21.22
N PHE A 114 -3.15 -11.39 -20.48
CA PHE A 114 -4.48 -11.23 -21.08
C PHE A 114 -4.67 -9.85 -21.72
N SER A 115 -3.97 -8.84 -21.22
CA SER A 115 -4.04 -7.46 -21.72
C SER A 115 -2.87 -7.10 -22.64
N TRP A 116 -2.00 -8.06 -22.99
CA TRP A 116 -0.73 -7.77 -23.67
C TRP A 116 -0.88 -7.18 -25.08
N LYS A 117 -2.02 -7.46 -25.73
CA LYS A 117 -2.37 -6.89 -27.05
C LYS A 117 -3.12 -5.56 -26.95
N LYS A 118 -3.51 -5.12 -25.74
CA LYS A 118 -4.23 -3.87 -25.53
C LYS A 118 -3.22 -2.74 -25.35
N ALA A 119 -3.51 -1.57 -25.92
CA ALA A 119 -2.65 -0.38 -25.82
C ALA A 119 -2.55 0.18 -24.39
N ALA A 120 -3.51 -0.14 -23.52
CA ALA A 120 -3.55 0.32 -22.13
C ALA A 120 -3.18 -0.82 -21.16
N PRO A 121 -2.31 -0.57 -20.17
CA PRO A 121 -1.96 -1.56 -19.16
C PRO A 121 -3.19 -1.90 -18.28
N PRO A 122 -3.24 -3.12 -17.70
CA PRO A 122 -4.31 -3.49 -16.79
C PRO A 122 -4.31 -2.58 -15.55
N SER A 123 -5.50 -2.15 -15.13
CA SER A 123 -5.67 -1.31 -13.94
C SER A 123 -5.41 -2.10 -12.66
N HIS A 124 -4.81 -1.46 -11.65
CA HIS A 124 -4.69 -2.00 -10.29
C HIS A 124 -6.04 -2.53 -9.78
N LYS A 125 -7.13 -1.77 -9.97
CA LYS A 125 -8.48 -2.19 -9.61
C LYS A 125 -8.87 -3.51 -10.25
N ARG A 126 -8.53 -3.70 -11.53
CA ARG A 126 -8.85 -4.92 -12.27
C ARG A 126 -8.07 -6.13 -11.74
N TRP A 127 -6.80 -5.91 -11.36
CA TRP A 127 -6.02 -6.94 -10.69
C TRP A 127 -6.61 -7.35 -9.34
N VAL A 128 -7.01 -6.37 -8.54
CA VAL A 128 -7.68 -6.62 -7.26
C VAL A 128 -8.98 -7.41 -7.43
N GLU A 129 -9.83 -7.04 -8.40
CA GLU A 129 -11.06 -7.77 -8.71
C GLU A 129 -10.81 -9.24 -9.06
N GLU A 130 -9.75 -9.51 -9.83
CA GLU A 130 -9.38 -10.87 -10.21
C GLU A 130 -8.85 -11.65 -9.00
N VAL A 131 -7.99 -11.06 -8.17
CA VAL A 131 -7.54 -11.69 -6.92
C VAL A 131 -8.75 -12.04 -6.03
N MET A 132 -9.68 -11.11 -5.83
CA MET A 132 -10.88 -11.34 -5.02
C MET A 132 -11.80 -12.44 -5.59
N SER A 133 -11.97 -12.50 -6.91
CA SER A 133 -12.78 -13.55 -7.54
C SER A 133 -12.18 -14.94 -7.32
N HIS A 134 -10.85 -15.07 -7.34
CA HIS A 134 -10.17 -16.34 -7.11
C HIS A 134 -10.04 -16.68 -5.63
N LEU A 135 -9.99 -15.68 -4.74
CA LEU A 135 -10.03 -15.89 -3.29
C LEU A 135 -11.35 -16.53 -2.83
N LYS A 136 -12.48 -16.15 -3.43
CA LYS A 136 -13.77 -16.83 -3.15
C LYS A 136 -13.73 -18.31 -3.52
N LEU A 137 -13.04 -18.66 -4.61
CA LEU A 137 -12.88 -20.05 -5.03
C LEU A 137 -11.92 -20.82 -4.11
N GLU A 138 -10.83 -20.17 -3.68
CA GLU A 138 -9.92 -20.68 -2.64
C GLU A 138 -10.65 -20.90 -1.32
N GLN A 139 -11.50 -19.96 -0.90
CA GLN A 139 -12.31 -20.07 0.31
C GLN A 139 -13.25 -21.28 0.25
N LEU A 140 -13.94 -21.49 -0.88
CA LEU A 140 -14.79 -22.67 -1.09
C LEU A 140 -13.97 -23.96 -1.00
N LYS A 141 -12.82 -24.02 -1.67
CA LYS A 141 -11.89 -25.16 -1.64
C LYS A 141 -11.37 -25.46 -0.22
N HIS A 142 -11.05 -24.43 0.57
CA HIS A 142 -10.60 -24.58 1.96
C HIS A 142 -11.73 -24.96 2.93
N THR A 143 -12.95 -24.51 2.66
CA THR A 143 -14.15 -24.90 3.42
C THR A 143 -14.46 -26.39 3.20
N THR A 144 -14.38 -26.87 1.96
CA THR A 144 -14.58 -28.30 1.64
C THR A 144 -13.48 -29.20 2.23
N ARG A 145 -12.27 -28.65 2.45
CA ARG A 145 -11.13 -29.36 3.08
C ARG A 145 -11.04 -29.17 4.60
N GLY A 146 -12.03 -28.53 5.23
CA GLY A 146 -12.12 -28.40 6.69
C GLY A 146 -11.10 -27.45 7.34
N SER A 147 -10.46 -26.56 6.58
CA SER A 147 -9.38 -25.68 7.08
C SER A 147 -9.65 -24.21 6.82
N ILE A 148 -10.84 -23.74 7.19
CA ILE A 148 -11.24 -22.34 6.99
C ILE A 148 -10.49 -21.38 7.94
N ALA A 149 -10.09 -21.86 9.12
CA ALA A 149 -9.27 -21.10 10.06
C ALA A 149 -7.88 -20.78 9.48
N LYS A 150 -7.29 -21.71 8.73
CA LYS A 150 -6.02 -21.48 8.01
C LYS A 150 -6.21 -20.42 6.92
N TYR A 151 -7.28 -20.52 6.13
CA TYR A 151 -7.60 -19.53 5.10
C TYR A 151 -7.64 -18.11 5.66
N TYR A 152 -8.38 -17.88 6.75
CA TYR A 152 -8.43 -16.56 7.37
C TYR A 152 -7.07 -16.13 7.92
N LYS A 153 -6.27 -17.02 8.53
CA LYS A 153 -4.92 -16.64 9.00
C LYS A 153 -4.04 -16.08 7.87
N VAL A 154 -4.11 -16.65 6.67
CA VAL A 154 -3.29 -16.25 5.51
C VAL A 154 -3.86 -15.00 4.82
N TRP A 155 -5.17 -14.98 4.61
CA TRP A 155 -5.81 -13.99 3.74
C TRP A 155 -6.46 -12.82 4.48
N GLN A 156 -6.59 -12.87 5.81
CA GLN A 156 -7.14 -11.76 6.61
C GLN A 156 -6.46 -10.40 6.37
N PRO A 157 -5.12 -10.31 6.27
CA PRO A 157 -4.46 -9.03 5.97
C PRO A 157 -4.88 -8.44 4.61
N PHE A 158 -5.13 -9.29 3.62
CA PHE A 158 -5.65 -8.86 2.31
C PHE A 158 -7.11 -8.44 2.43
N LEU A 159 -7.96 -9.26 3.08
CA LEU A 159 -9.37 -8.94 3.27
C LEU A 159 -9.58 -7.61 4.03
N SER A 160 -8.81 -7.38 5.09
CA SER A 160 -8.90 -6.14 5.88
C SER A 160 -8.36 -4.91 5.13
N TYR A 161 -7.30 -5.06 4.33
CA TYR A 161 -6.84 -4.02 3.43
C TYR A 161 -7.94 -3.61 2.44
N PHE A 162 -8.63 -4.60 1.84
CA PHE A 162 -9.67 -4.33 0.85
C PHE A 162 -10.96 -3.79 1.46
N GLU A 163 -11.38 -4.26 2.64
CA GLU A 163 -12.53 -3.66 3.34
C GLU A 163 -12.30 -2.18 3.61
N ASN A 164 -11.08 -1.78 3.95
CA ASN A 164 -10.73 -0.36 4.12
C ASN A 164 -10.67 0.42 2.79
N GLU A 165 -10.12 -0.14 1.71
CA GLU A 165 -10.14 0.52 0.39
C GLU A 165 -11.56 0.72 -0.16
N PHE A 166 -12.43 -0.30 -0.08
CA PHE A 166 -13.79 -0.23 -0.63
C PHE A 166 -14.79 0.50 0.27
N SER A 167 -14.54 0.61 1.58
CA SER A 167 -15.34 1.46 2.47
C SER A 167 -15.13 2.95 2.18
N ASN A 168 -13.94 3.35 1.76
CA ASN A 168 -13.66 4.73 1.34
C ASN A 168 -14.35 5.12 0.03
N ILE A 169 -14.75 4.16 -0.80
CA ILE A 169 -15.46 4.40 -2.08
C ILE A 169 -16.97 4.59 -1.86
N LYS A 170 -17.53 4.14 -0.73
CA LYS A 170 -18.97 4.29 -0.42
C LYS A 170 -19.34 5.62 0.23
N THR A 171 -18.36 6.43 0.61
CA THR A 171 -18.55 7.72 1.32
C THR A 171 -18.28 8.93 0.43
N THR A 172 -18.38 8.78 -0.89
CA THR A 172 -18.37 9.87 -1.89
C THR A 172 -19.55 9.69 -2.82
#